data_AF-A0A6C1NB00-F1
#
_entry.id   AF-A0A6C1NB00-F1
#
_cell.length_a   1.000
_cell.length_b   1.000
_cell.length_c   1.000
_cell.angle_alpha   90.00
_cell.angle_beta   90.00
_cell.angle_gamma   90.00
#
_symmetry.space_group_name_H-M   'P 1'
#
loop_
_entity.id
_entity.type
_entity.pdbx_description
1 polymer ?
#
loop_
_entity_poly.entity_id
_entity_poly.type
_entity_poly.pdbx_seq_one_letter_code
_entity_poly.pdbx_strand_id
1 'polypeptide(L)'
;IHPSLLPAYPGLHTHQRAIDDGAGEHGATVHFVTPELDGGPPCLQGPVPIEPGDNPQQLAARVLIQEHRIYPTAVRWFCQGRLRLGEQGLELDNRPLSAPFNAGPPDAALD
;
A
#
# COMPACT_ATOMS: atom_id res chain seq x y z
N ILE A 1 7.09 0.76 4.03
CA ILE A 1 5.93 -0.02 3.53
C ILE A 1 5.17 -0.51 4.76
N HIS A 2 3.85 -0.44 4.71
CA HIS A 2 2.99 -0.75 5.84
C HIS A 2 1.91 -1.76 5.41
N PRO A 3 1.64 -2.83 6.20
CA PRO A 3 0.73 -3.92 5.82
C PRO A 3 -0.74 -3.58 6.06
N SER A 4 -1.20 -2.44 5.53
CA SER A 4 -2.62 -2.10 5.40
C SER A 4 -2.86 -1.14 4.23
N LEU A 5 -4.13 -0.89 3.90
CA LEU A 5 -4.54 0.21 3.03
C LEU A 5 -4.67 1.50 3.85
N LEU A 6 -3.55 2.18 4.10
CA LEU A 6 -3.53 3.44 4.85
C LEU A 6 -4.52 4.45 4.23
N PRO A 7 -5.25 5.22 5.06
CA PRO A 7 -5.03 5.43 6.51
C PRO A 7 -5.64 4.35 7.42
N ALA A 8 -6.26 3.29 6.88
CA ALA A 8 -6.83 2.23 7.71
C ALA A 8 -5.72 1.44 8.43
N TYR A 9 -5.99 1.04 9.68
CA TYR A 9 -5.12 0.15 10.47
C TYR A 9 -3.65 0.59 10.60
N PRO A 10 -3.33 1.80 11.10
CA PRO A 10 -1.95 2.16 11.46
C PRO A 10 -1.46 1.32 12.66
N GLY A 11 -0.15 1.17 12.80
CA GLY A 11 0.48 0.37 13.85
C GLY A 11 0.37 -1.14 13.63
N LEU A 12 0.36 -1.90 14.72
CA LEU A 12 0.55 -3.36 14.69
C LEU A 12 -0.75 -4.16 14.51
N HIS A 13 -0.61 -5.45 14.21
CA HIS A 13 -1.72 -6.42 14.10
C HIS A 13 -2.79 -6.03 13.06
N THR A 14 -2.34 -5.43 11.95
CA THR A 14 -3.21 -4.92 10.88
C THR A 14 -4.17 -5.99 10.34
N HIS A 15 -3.65 -7.19 10.06
CA HIS A 15 -4.43 -8.30 9.50
C HIS A 15 -5.53 -8.80 10.44
N GLN A 16 -5.21 -8.98 11.73
CA GLN A 16 -6.18 -9.42 12.72
C GLN A 16 -7.30 -8.39 12.88
N ARG A 17 -6.95 -7.10 13.00
CA ARG A 17 -7.95 -6.03 13.12
C ARG A 17 -8.87 -5.94 11.90
N ALA A 18 -8.33 -6.11 10.69
CA ALA A 18 -9.13 -6.11 9.47
C ALA A 18 -10.16 -7.27 9.44
N ILE A 19 -9.76 -8.45 9.91
CA ILE A 19 -10.66 -9.60 10.04
C ILE A 19 -11.70 -9.37 11.13
N ASP A 20 -11.29 -8.87 12.30
CA ASP A 20 -12.18 -8.61 13.43
C ASP A 20 -13.25 -7.55 13.09
N ASP A 21 -12.89 -6.55 12.28
CA ASP A 21 -13.80 -5.51 11.78
C ASP A 21 -14.73 -6.01 10.67
N GLY A 22 -14.52 -7.22 10.13
CA GLY A 22 -15.27 -7.75 9.00
C GLY A 22 -15.04 -6.99 7.69
N ALA A 23 -13.83 -6.44 7.49
CA ALA A 23 -13.49 -5.74 6.25
C ALA A 23 -13.58 -6.69 5.04
N GLY A 24 -14.02 -6.18 3.89
CA GLY A 24 -14.02 -6.94 2.63
C GLY A 24 -12.68 -6.92 1.89
N GLU A 25 -11.82 -5.95 2.22
CA GLU A 25 -10.55 -5.72 1.54
C GLU A 25 -9.47 -5.29 2.55
N HIS A 26 -8.23 -5.69 2.27
CA HIS A 26 -7.03 -5.29 2.98
C HIS A 26 -5.90 -5.07 1.97
N GLY A 27 -4.65 -4.93 2.41
CA GLY A 27 -3.55 -4.75 1.48
C GLY A 27 -2.29 -4.23 2.14
N ALA A 28 -1.42 -3.64 1.32
CA ALA A 28 -0.23 -2.92 1.77
C ALA A 28 -0.13 -1.56 1.10
N THR A 29 0.54 -0.64 1.77
CA THR A 29 0.80 0.72 1.30
C THR A 29 2.29 1.04 1.36
N VAL A 30 2.85 1.48 0.24
CA VAL A 30 4.13 2.22 0.23
C VAL A 30 3.79 3.69 0.46
N HIS A 31 4.50 4.33 1.38
CA HIS A 31 4.32 5.73 1.74
C HIS A 31 5.66 6.36 2.06
N PHE A 32 5.74 7.69 1.98
CA PHE A 32 6.87 8.43 2.52
C PHE A 32 6.80 8.46 4.04
N VAL A 33 7.95 8.51 4.71
CA VAL A 33 8.01 8.55 6.17
C VAL A 33 7.91 10.01 6.64
N THR A 34 7.06 10.25 7.63
CA THR A 34 6.96 11.50 8.39
C THR A 34 7.13 11.17 9.89
N PRO A 35 7.20 12.18 10.79
CA PRO A 35 7.23 11.94 12.24
C PRO A 35 5.97 11.27 12.79
N GLU A 36 4.85 11.30 12.07
CA GLU A 36 3.61 10.62 12.44
C GLU A 36 3.71 9.13 12.11
N LEU A 37 3.35 8.27 13.06
CA LEU A 37 3.34 6.82 12.88
C LEU A 37 2.44 6.45 11.69
N ASP A 38 3.03 5.82 10.68
CA ASP A 38 2.36 5.39 9.45
C ASP A 38 1.53 6.52 8.78
N GLY A 39 1.88 7.79 9.01
CA GLY A 39 1.06 8.95 8.63
C GLY A 39 1.55 9.72 7.41
N GLY A 40 2.71 9.37 6.87
CA GLY A 40 3.22 10.07 5.69
C GLY A 40 2.45 9.72 4.40
N PRO A 41 2.58 10.54 3.35
CA PRO A 41 1.71 10.47 2.17
C PRO A 41 1.83 9.10 1.47
N PRO A 42 0.71 8.39 1.25
CA PRO A 42 0.70 7.11 0.58
C PRO A 42 0.92 7.30 -0.93
N CYS A 43 1.81 6.51 -1.53
CA CYS A 43 2.14 6.63 -2.94
C CYS A 43 1.63 5.49 -3.82
N LEU A 44 1.68 4.26 -3.32
CA LEU A 44 1.29 3.06 -4.06
C LEU A 44 0.67 2.05 -3.11
N GLN A 45 -0.50 1.55 -3.45
CA GLN A 45 -1.24 0.54 -2.68
C GLN A 45 -1.41 -0.74 -3.47
N GLY A 46 -1.37 -1.86 -2.76
CA GLY A 46 -1.64 -3.20 -3.29
C GLY A 46 -2.83 -3.82 -2.55
N PRO A 47 -4.06 -3.60 -3.03
CA PRO A 47 -5.25 -4.19 -2.43
C PRO A 47 -5.32 -5.71 -2.62
N VAL A 48 -5.91 -6.40 -1.65
CA VAL A 48 -6.24 -7.82 -1.68
C VAL A 48 -7.61 -8.07 -1.04
N PRO A 49 -8.42 -9.00 -1.55
CA PRO A 49 -9.66 -9.38 -0.89
C PRO A 49 -9.38 -10.07 0.44
N ILE A 50 -10.29 -9.91 1.41
CA ILE A 50 -10.38 -10.78 2.58
C ILE A 50 -11.42 -11.84 2.24
N GLU A 51 -11.00 -13.10 2.17
CA GLU A 51 -11.85 -14.22 1.76
C GLU A 51 -12.67 -14.74 2.97
N PRO A 52 -13.90 -15.24 2.76
CA PRO A 52 -14.68 -15.83 3.83
C PRO A 52 -13.92 -16.96 4.53
N GLY A 53 -13.74 -16.83 5.85
CA GLY A 53 -13.02 -17.81 6.67
C GLY A 53 -11.51 -17.64 6.70
N ASP A 54 -10.96 -16.56 6.13
CA ASP A 54 -9.56 -16.20 6.31
C ASP A 54 -9.18 -16.08 7.80
N ASN A 55 -7.98 -16.54 8.12
CA ASN A 55 -7.27 -16.19 9.34
C ASN A 55 -6.17 -15.15 9.05
N PRO A 56 -5.60 -14.49 10.09
CA PRO A 56 -4.60 -13.44 9.89
C PRO A 56 -3.36 -13.91 9.13
N GLN A 57 -2.95 -15.17 9.26
CA GLN A 57 -1.78 -15.70 8.57
C GLN A 57 -2.04 -15.88 7.07
N GLN A 58 -3.25 -16.31 6.69
CA GLN A 58 -3.66 -16.43 5.28
C GLN A 58 -3.75 -15.05 4.63
N LEU A 59 -4.34 -14.08 5.33
CA LEU A 59 -4.40 -12.70 4.86
C LEU A 59 -3.00 -12.08 4.73
N ALA A 60 -2.13 -12.29 5.73
CA ALA A 60 -0.74 -11.82 5.70
C ALA A 60 0.03 -12.38 4.49
N ALA A 61 -0.11 -13.68 4.20
CA ALA A 61 0.54 -14.30 3.05
C ALA A 61 0.07 -13.68 1.73
N ARG A 62 -1.22 -13.34 1.60
CA ARG A 62 -1.78 -12.66 0.43
C ARG A 62 -1.25 -11.23 0.30
N VAL A 63 -1.18 -10.49 1.42
CA VAL A 63 -0.61 -9.14 1.47
C VAL A 63 0.88 -9.14 1.09
N LEU A 64 1.66 -10.10 1.59
CA LEU A 64 3.10 -10.20 1.32
C LEU A 64 3.42 -10.33 -0.18
N ILE A 65 2.56 -11.01 -0.94
CA ILE A 65 2.68 -11.07 -2.41
C ILE A 65 2.57 -9.67 -3.02
N GLN A 66 1.62 -8.85 -2.56
CA GLN A 66 1.51 -7.47 -3.01
C GLN A 66 2.70 -6.63 -2.55
N GLU A 67 3.18 -6.77 -1.32
CA GLU A 67 4.37 -6.05 -0.83
C GLU A 67 5.59 -6.27 -1.73
N HIS A 68 5.87 -7.52 -2.08
CA HIS A 68 6.96 -7.87 -3.00
C HIS A 68 6.79 -7.31 -4.41
N ARG A 69 5.57 -6.90 -4.79
CA ARG A 69 5.28 -6.31 -6.10
C ARG A 69 5.33 -4.77 -6.06
N ILE A 70 4.64 -4.17 -5.10
CA ILE A 70 4.49 -2.72 -5.02
C ILE A 70 5.75 -2.05 -4.49
N TYR A 71 6.47 -2.67 -3.55
CA TYR A 71 7.64 -2.04 -2.96
C TYR A 71 8.77 -1.80 -3.96
N PRO A 72 9.25 -2.82 -4.71
CA PRO A 72 10.29 -2.58 -5.71
C PRO A 72 9.81 -1.66 -6.85
N THR A 73 8.52 -1.69 -7.20
CA THR A 73 7.94 -0.77 -8.19
C THR A 73 8.06 0.69 -7.76
N ALA A 74 7.62 1.00 -6.53
CA ALA A 74 7.73 2.35 -5.99
C ALA A 74 9.19 2.81 -5.88
N VAL A 75 10.10 1.93 -5.43
CA VAL A 75 11.55 2.21 -5.40
C VAL A 75 12.09 2.48 -6.81
N ARG A 76 11.70 1.68 -7.81
CA ARG A 76 12.09 1.88 -9.21
C ARG A 76 11.64 3.25 -9.71
N TRP A 77 10.37 3.61 -9.50
CA TRP A 77 9.83 4.91 -9.88
C TRP A 77 10.58 6.06 -9.20
N PHE A 78 10.92 5.92 -7.92
CA PHE A 78 11.69 6.92 -7.19
C PHE A 78 13.10 7.07 -7.77
N CYS A 79 13.81 5.97 -8.00
CA CYS A 79 15.16 5.99 -8.61
C CYS A 79 15.17 6.54 -10.04
N GLN A 80 14.08 6.34 -10.80
CA GLN A 80 13.90 6.91 -12.14
C GLN A 80 13.48 8.39 -12.10
N GLY A 81 13.22 8.95 -10.92
CA GLY A 81 12.67 10.29 -10.76
C GLY A 81 11.24 10.42 -11.33
N ARG A 82 10.52 9.31 -11.49
CA ARG A 82 9.09 9.30 -11.83
C ARG A 82 8.25 9.64 -10.62
N LEU A 83 8.55 9.02 -9.46
CA LEU A 83 7.88 9.27 -8.18
C LEU A 83 8.69 10.26 -7.34
N ARG A 84 8.09 11.36 -6.92
CA ARG A 84 8.75 12.42 -6.12
C ARG A 84 7.82 12.97 -5.06
N LEU A 85 8.39 13.37 -3.92
CA LEU A 85 7.72 14.22 -2.93
C LEU A 85 8.30 15.63 -3.08
N GLY A 86 7.54 16.54 -3.69
CA GLY A 86 7.91 17.94 -3.90
C GLY A 86 7.19 18.88 -2.92
N GLU A 87 7.39 20.19 -3.07
CA GLU A 87 6.76 21.21 -2.22
C GLU A 87 5.23 21.20 -2.29
N GLN A 88 4.68 20.82 -3.44
CA GLN A 88 3.23 20.75 -3.69
C GLN A 88 2.62 19.40 -3.33
N GLY A 89 3.42 18.46 -2.81
CA GLY A 89 2.99 17.11 -2.45
C GLY A 89 3.59 16.04 -3.34
N LEU A 90 2.88 14.91 -3.43
CA LEU A 90 3.35 13.71 -4.11
C LEU A 90 3.06 13.80 -5.61
N GLU A 91 4.04 13.44 -6.44
CA GLU A 91 3.91 13.42 -7.89
C GLU A 91 4.40 12.09 -8.49
N LEU A 92 3.70 11.62 -9.52
CA LEU A 92 4.11 10.51 -10.37
C LEU A 92 4.09 10.96 -11.84
N ASP A 93 5.21 10.83 -12.54
CA ASP A 93 5.36 11.24 -13.95
C ASP A 93 4.99 12.72 -14.20
N ASN A 94 5.41 13.60 -13.27
CA ASN A 94 5.10 15.04 -13.24
C ASN A 94 3.60 15.35 -13.11
N ARG A 95 2.82 14.41 -12.57
CA ARG A 95 1.40 14.61 -12.26
C ARG A 95 1.18 14.51 -10.75
N PRO A 96 0.51 15.49 -10.12
CA PRO A 96 0.12 15.39 -8.72
C PRO A 96 -0.73 14.15 -8.46
N LEU A 97 -0.42 13.43 -7.38
CA LEU A 97 -1.24 12.35 -6.85
C LEU A 97 -2.13 12.89 -5.74
N SER A 98 -3.43 13.00 -6.00
CA SER A 98 -4.44 13.34 -4.98
C SER A 98 -4.87 12.13 -4.14
N ALA A 99 -4.51 10.93 -4.58
CA ALA A 99 -4.72 9.64 -3.93
C ALA A 99 -3.57 8.69 -4.31
N PRO A 100 -3.28 7.66 -3.50
CA PRO A 100 -2.27 6.67 -3.86
C PRO A 100 -2.64 5.97 -5.17
N PHE A 101 -1.62 5.60 -5.95
CA PHE A 101 -1.84 4.73 -7.10
C PHE A 101 -2.25 3.35 -6.60
N ASN A 102 -3.31 2.76 -7.15
CA ASN A 102 -3.71 1.39 -6.83
C ASN A 102 -3.13 0.42 -7.85
N ALA A 103 -2.27 -0.47 -7.38
CA ALA A 103 -1.82 -1.60 -8.16
C ALA A 103 -3.04 -2.44 -8.55
N GLY A 104 -3.14 -2.79 -9.84
CA GLY A 104 -4.13 -3.76 -10.31
C GLY A 104 -3.89 -5.16 -9.72
N PRO A 105 -4.62 -6.18 -10.16
CA PRO A 105 -4.41 -7.56 -9.72
C PRO A 105 -2.95 -8.01 -9.97
N PRO A 106 -2.46 -9.06 -9.29
CA PRO A 106 -1.04 -9.47 -9.33
C PRO A 106 -0.44 -9.68 -10.73
N ASP A 107 -1.27 -10.04 -11.70
CA ASP A 107 -0.95 -10.29 -13.10
C ASP A 107 -0.96 -9.04 -13.99
N ALA A 108 -1.51 -7.92 -13.52
CA ALA A 108 -1.49 -6.66 -14.24
C ALA A 108 -0.07 -6.05 -14.21
N ALA A 109 0.33 -5.48 -15.35
CA ALA A 109 1.50 -4.62 -15.43
C ALA A 109 1.31 -3.36 -14.57
N LEU A 110 2.39 -2.83 -13.99
CA LEU A 110 2.39 -1.61 -13.16
C LEU A 110 3.11 -0.46 -13.90
N ASP A 111 3.08 -0.47 -15.22
CA ASP A 111 4.04 0.23 -16.07
C ASP A 111 3.67 1.70 -16.30
#